data_AF-A0A961QMX4-F1
#
_entry.id   AF-A0A961QMX4-F1
#
_cell.length_a   1.000
_cell.length_b   1.000
_cell.length_c   1.000
_cell.angle_alpha   90.00
_cell.angle_beta   90.00
_cell.angle_gamma   90.00
#
_symmetry.space_group_name_H-M   'P 1'
#
loop_
_entity.id
_entity.type
_entity.pdbx_description
1 polymer ?
#
loop_
_entity_poly.entity_id
_entity_poly.type
_entity_poly.pdbx_seq_one_letter_code
_entity_poly.pdbx_strand_id
1 'polypeptide(L)'
;MTDTPWWNRDAHADRRPLLLARNRIQAAIRGWLAQEGFVEVDPAALQLSPGNEAHLHAFSTEAIGNDGQSRRMHLHTSPEFAMKKLL
;
A
#
# COMPACT_ATOMS: atom_id res chain seq x y z
N MET A 1 29.29 16.30 10.78
CA MET A 1 28.00 16.32 10.07
C MET A 1 26.94 16.61 11.11
N THR A 2 26.25 17.75 11.02
CA THR A 2 25.12 18.05 11.92
C THR A 2 23.94 17.18 11.53
N ASP A 3 23.53 16.28 12.43
CA ASP A 3 22.33 15.46 12.25
C ASP A 3 21.10 16.37 12.18
N THR A 4 20.28 16.18 11.15
CA THR A 4 18.96 16.79 11.06
C THR A 4 18.05 16.11 12.07
N PRO A 5 17.31 16.85 12.91
CA PRO A 5 16.39 16.24 13.88
C PRO A 5 15.32 15.39 13.16
N TRP A 6 14.83 14.36 13.84
CA TRP A 6 13.80 13.43 13.35
C TRP A 6 12.60 14.16 12.70
N TRP A 7 12.26 15.34 13.23
CA TRP A 7 11.25 16.22 12.68
C TRP A 7 11.81 17.64 12.50
N ASN A 8 11.56 18.21 11.32
CA ASN A 8 11.89 19.58 10.98
C ASN A 8 10.72 20.16 10.16
N ARG A 9 10.12 21.25 10.68
CA ARG A 9 8.97 21.93 10.06
C ARG A 9 9.25 22.39 8.64
N ASP A 10 10.42 23.00 8.42
CA ASP A 10 10.78 23.62 7.14
C ASP A 10 11.08 22.53 6.11
N ALA A 11 11.81 21.48 6.50
CA ALA A 11 12.03 20.31 5.65
C ALA A 11 10.72 19.57 5.30
N HIS A 12 9.72 19.61 6.18
CA HIS A 12 8.38 19.09 5.87
C HIS A 12 7.62 20.01 4.90
N ALA A 13 7.71 21.33 5.10
CA ALA A 13 7.09 22.31 4.20
C ALA A 13 7.65 22.22 2.78
N ASP A 14 8.97 22.00 2.63
CA ASP A 14 9.66 21.86 1.35
C ASP A 14 9.17 20.66 0.52
N ARG A 15 8.57 19.64 1.15
CA ARG A 15 7.96 18.49 0.43
C ARG A 15 6.63 18.84 -0.21
N ARG A 16 5.97 19.93 0.20
CA ARG A 16 4.60 20.25 -0.24
C ARG A 16 4.46 20.35 -1.76
N PRO A 17 5.33 21.03 -2.53
CA PRO A 17 5.20 21.08 -3.99
C PRO A 17 5.26 19.69 -4.64
N LEU A 18 6.13 18.81 -4.15
CA LEU A 18 6.26 17.43 -4.64
C LEU A 18 5.02 16.59 -4.32
N LEU A 19 4.47 16.73 -3.10
CA LEU A 19 3.22 16.06 -2.72
C LEU A 19 2.04 16.51 -3.57
N LEU A 20 1.95 17.81 -3.88
CA LEU A 20 0.92 18.33 -4.79
C LEU A 20 1.07 17.77 -6.21
N ALA A 21 2.31 17.63 -6.70
CA ALA A 21 2.56 17.01 -8.00
C ALA A 21 2.15 15.53 -8.00
N ARG A 22 2.50 14.77 -6.95
CA ARG A 22 2.07 13.37 -6.77
C ARG A 22 0.54 13.26 -6.78
N ASN A 23 -0.16 14.14 -6.06
CA ASN A 23 -1.63 14.12 -6.01
C ASN A 23 -2.25 14.34 -7.40
N ARG A 24 -1.71 15.26 -8.21
CA ARG A 24 -2.17 15.48 -9.59
C ARG A 24 -1.97 14.24 -10.47
N ILE A 25 -0.82 13.58 -10.36
CA ILE A 25 -0.53 12.34 -11.09
C ILE A 25 -1.51 11.24 -10.68
N GLN A 26 -1.72 11.02 -9.38
CA GLN A 26 -2.66 10.02 -8.89
C GLN A 26 -4.10 10.30 -9.35
N ALA A 27 -4.53 11.57 -9.34
CA ALA A 27 -5.85 11.96 -9.82
C ALA A 27 -6.01 11.72 -11.33
N ALA A 28 -4.98 12.04 -12.13
CA ALA A 28 -4.99 11.82 -13.57
C ALA A 28 -5.10 10.33 -13.94
N ILE A 29 -4.35 9.45 -13.26
CA ILE A 29 -4.41 8.00 -13.48
C ILE A 29 -5.81 7.46 -13.18
N ARG A 30 -6.41 7.84 -12.04
CA ARG A 30 -7.76 7.43 -11.67
C ARG A 30 -8.81 7.93 -12.65
N GLY A 31 -8.71 9.21 -13.05
CA GLY A 31 -9.62 9.81 -14.02
C GLY A 31 -9.60 9.09 -15.36
N TRP A 32 -8.40 8.73 -15.86
CA TRP A 32 -8.26 7.97 -17.10
C TRP A 32 -8.85 6.55 -16.97
N LEU A 33 -8.51 5.79 -15.93
CA LEU A 33 -9.06 4.44 -15.71
C LEU A 33 -10.60 4.45 -15.59
N ALA A 34 -11.17 5.45 -14.93
CA ALA A 34 -12.62 5.60 -14.82
C ALA A 34 -13.28 5.89 -16.17
N GLN A 35 -12.64 6.69 -17.04
CA GLN A 35 -13.11 6.94 -18.41
C GLN A 35 -13.08 5.67 -19.27
N GLU A 36 -12.10 4.80 -19.05
CA GLU A 36 -12.01 3.47 -19.69
C GLU A 36 -12.97 2.44 -19.08
N GLY A 37 -13.78 2.81 -18.08
CA GLY A 37 -14.81 1.95 -17.47
C GLY A 37 -14.30 0.99 -16.39
N PHE A 38 -13.08 1.18 -15.88
CA PHE A 38 -12.57 0.38 -14.77
C PHE A 38 -13.17 0.80 -13.43
N VAL A 39 -13.37 -0.19 -12.54
CA VAL A 39 -13.80 0.01 -11.15
C VAL A 39 -12.56 0.02 -10.25
N GLU A 40 -12.34 1.11 -9.51
CA GLU A 40 -11.30 1.18 -8.48
C GLU A 40 -11.71 0.33 -7.26
N VAL A 41 -10.77 -0.49 -6.76
CA VAL A 41 -11.00 -1.39 -5.61
C VAL A 41 -9.85 -1.26 -4.62
N ASP A 42 -10.14 -1.42 -3.33
CA ASP A 42 -9.17 -1.45 -2.23
C ASP A 42 -9.18 -2.84 -1.56
N PRO A 43 -8.41 -3.81 -2.08
CA PRO A 43 -8.40 -5.16 -1.56
C PRO A 43 -7.64 -5.26 -0.24
N ALA A 44 -7.99 -6.25 0.59
CA ALA A 44 -7.28 -6.52 1.84
C ALA A 44 -5.76 -6.72 1.62
N ALA A 45 -4.95 -5.98 2.36
CA ALA A 45 -3.49 -6.05 2.27
C ALA A 45 -2.90 -7.29 2.97
N LEU A 46 -3.58 -7.81 4.00
CA LEU A 46 -3.16 -9.00 4.73
C LEU A 46 -3.75 -10.27 4.11
N GLN A 47 -2.90 -11.27 3.89
CA GLN A 47 -3.26 -12.56 3.30
C GLN A 47 -2.59 -13.73 4.02
N LEU A 48 -3.14 -14.94 3.82
CA LEU A 48 -2.59 -16.17 4.41
C LEU A 48 -1.33 -16.67 3.70
N SER A 49 -1.24 -16.49 2.37
CA SER A 49 -0.05 -16.89 1.61
C SER A 49 0.93 -15.73 1.52
N PRO A 50 2.25 -15.94 1.68
CA PRO A 50 3.25 -14.89 1.50
C PRO A 50 3.46 -14.48 0.03
N GLY A 51 2.75 -15.12 -0.92
CA GLY A 51 2.95 -14.93 -2.37
C GLY A 51 3.61 -16.14 -3.02
N ASN A 52 3.80 -16.07 -4.34
CA ASN A 52 4.34 -17.17 -5.16
C ASN A 52 5.64 -16.79 -5.91
N GLU A 53 6.21 -15.61 -5.61
CA GLU A 53 7.41 -15.11 -6.28
C GLU A 53 8.66 -15.50 -5.50
N ALA A 54 9.61 -16.16 -6.15
CA ALA A 54 10.74 -16.82 -5.49
C ALA A 54 11.69 -15.85 -4.78
N HIS A 55 11.78 -14.62 -5.28
CA HIS A 55 12.71 -13.60 -4.79
C HIS A 55 12.04 -12.53 -3.92
N LEU A 56 10.74 -12.62 -3.70
CA LEU A 56 10.02 -11.68 -2.85
C LEU A 56 9.73 -12.29 -1.49
N HIS A 57 10.02 -11.52 -0.45
CA HIS A 57 9.77 -11.92 0.93
C HIS A 57 8.72 -11.00 1.54
N ALA A 58 7.52 -11.54 1.75
CA ALA A 58 6.44 -10.78 2.38
C ALA A 58 6.73 -10.50 3.86
N PHE A 59 6.45 -9.27 4.28
CA PHE A 59 6.43 -8.94 5.70
C PHE A 59 5.33 -9.74 6.39
N SER A 60 5.65 -10.31 7.55
CA SER A 60 4.74 -11.18 8.31
C SER A 60 4.35 -10.51 9.62
N THR A 61 3.10 -10.71 10.02
CA THR A 61 2.56 -10.22 11.29
C THR A 61 1.62 -11.25 11.91
N GLU A 62 1.32 -11.10 13.18
CA GLU A 62 0.32 -11.89 13.90
C GLU A 62 -0.95 -11.07 14.03
N ALA A 63 -2.05 -11.53 13.42
CA ALA A 63 -3.35 -10.89 13.56
C ALA A 63 -4.13 -11.61 14.67
N ILE A 64 -4.48 -10.90 15.72
CA ILE A 64 -5.26 -11.43 16.85
C ILE A 64 -6.75 -11.29 16.51
N GLY A 65 -7.46 -12.42 16.47
CA GLY A 65 -8.90 -12.46 16.23
C GLY A 65 -9.73 -12.07 17.44
N ASN A 66 -11.03 -11.86 17.24
CA ASN A 66 -11.98 -11.57 18.33
C ASN A 66 -12.15 -12.75 19.30
N ASP A 67 -11.78 -13.96 18.88
CA ASP A 67 -11.70 -15.18 19.70
C ASP A 67 -10.40 -15.25 20.53
N GLY A 68 -9.55 -14.22 20.44
CA GLY A 68 -8.26 -14.15 21.10
C GLY A 68 -7.19 -15.03 20.45
N GLN A 69 -7.50 -15.75 19.37
CA GLN A 69 -6.53 -16.61 18.69
C GLN A 69 -5.63 -15.79 17.77
N SER A 70 -4.35 -16.13 17.76
CA SER A 70 -3.39 -15.54 16.85
C SER A 70 -3.33 -16.31 15.55
N ARG A 71 -3.25 -15.58 14.43
CA ARG A 71 -2.98 -16.14 13.11
C ARG A 71 -1.87 -15.37 12.43
N ARG A 72 -0.86 -16.09 11.95
CA ARG A 72 0.16 -15.52 11.09
C ARG A 72 -0.45 -15.09 9.77
N MET A 73 -0.22 -13.84 9.39
CA MET A 73 -0.64 -13.25 8.14
C MET A 73 0.51 -12.49 7.50
N HIS A 74 0.41 -12.25 6.20
CA HIS A 74 1.45 -11.64 5.40
C HIS A 74 0.90 -10.41 4.68
N LEU A 75 1.65 -9.31 4.66
CA LEU A 75 1.37 -8.19 3.77
C LEU A 75 1.67 -8.63 2.34
N HIS A 76 0.70 -8.50 1.44
CA HIS A 76 0.89 -8.83 0.05
C HIS A 76 1.99 -7.97 -0.60
N THR A 77 2.82 -8.57 -1.45
CA THR A 77 3.82 -7.84 -2.25
C THR A 77 3.22 -7.26 -3.53
N SER A 78 2.02 -7.74 -3.89
CA SER A 78 1.17 -7.29 -4.99
C SER A 78 -0.29 -7.62 -4.68
N PRO A 79 -1.26 -6.78 -5.09
CA PRO A 79 -2.69 -7.07 -4.94
C PRO A 79 -3.23 -8.14 -5.90
N GLU A 80 -2.41 -8.71 -6.79
CA GLU A 80 -2.81 -9.62 -7.86
C GLU A 80 -3.79 -10.71 -7.41
N PHE A 81 -3.46 -11.50 -6.39
CA PHE A 81 -4.33 -12.59 -5.93
C PHE A 81 -5.61 -12.10 -5.27
N ALA A 82 -5.60 -10.93 -4.63
CA ALA A 82 -6.79 -10.36 -4.05
C ALA A 82 -7.73 -9.80 -5.12
N MET A 83 -7.17 -9.16 -6.16
CA MET A 83 -7.94 -8.65 -7.30
C MET A 83 -8.47 -9.76 -8.20
N LYS A 84 -7.69 -10.82 -8.45
CA LYS A 84 -8.13 -11.97 -9.26
C LYS A 84 -9.35 -12.69 -8.67
N LYS A 85 -9.57 -12.61 -7.36
CA LYS A 85 -10.78 -13.15 -6.72
C LYS A 85 -12.05 -12.35 -7.00
N LEU A 86 -11.91 -11.13 -7.53
CA LEU A 86 -13.03 -10.26 -7.91
C LEU A 86 -13.47 -10.46 -9.37
N LEU A 87 -12.69 -11.23 -10.14
CA LEU A 87 -12.96 -11.63 -11.52
C LEU A 87 -13.58 -13.03 -11.54
#